data_AF-A0A239L9R9-F1
#
_entry.id   AF-A0A239L9R9-F1
#
_cell.length_a   1.000
_cell.length_b   1.000
_cell.length_c   1.000
_cell.angle_alpha   90.00
_cell.angle_beta   90.00
_cell.angle_gamma   90.00
#
_symmetry.space_group_name_H-M   'P 1'
#
loop_
_entity.id
_entity.type
_entity.pdbx_description
1 polymer ?
#
loop_
_entity_poly.entity_id
_entity_poly.type
_entity_poly.pdbx_seq_one_letter_code
_entity_poly.pdbx_strand_id
1 'polypeptide(L)'
;MNTKILMIASAIFLGGMGISLIFFPQEISTFLNSGDALILQLLGALYFGFAMINWTAKANLIGGIYGRPVSIGNFCHFGIGGLALVKPVLTDLLTEPEWIIIAIVYLFFGIAFGYIFFNHPKLKERNSSVLA
;
A
#
# COMPACT_ATOMS: atom_id res chain seq x y z
N MET A 1 13.11 -5.98 -9.11
CA MET A 1 12.74 -4.95 -8.12
C MET A 1 13.13 -5.44 -6.72
N ASN A 2 13.71 -4.59 -5.87
CA ASN A 2 14.00 -4.96 -4.49
C ASN A 2 12.70 -4.87 -3.66
N THR A 3 11.95 -5.98 -3.62
CA THR A 3 10.64 -6.04 -2.95
C THR A 3 10.74 -5.74 -1.46
N LYS A 4 11.87 -6.05 -0.80
CA LYS A 4 12.09 -5.73 0.61
C LYS A 4 11.95 -4.23 0.89
N ILE A 5 12.54 -3.38 0.04
CA ILE A 5 12.46 -1.93 0.19
C ILE A 5 11.02 -1.45 -0.01
N LEU A 6 10.34 -1.96 -1.05
CA LEU A 6 8.93 -1.61 -1.31
C LEU A 6 8.03 -1.97 -0.13
N MET A 7 8.23 -3.16 0.46
CA MET A 7 7.45 -3.62 1.62
C MET A 7 7.73 -2.77 2.86
N ILE A 8 8.99 -2.37 3.10
CA ILE A 8 9.33 -1.47 4.21
C ILE A 8 8.72 -0.08 4.00
N ALA A 9 8.86 0.50 2.81
CA ALA A 9 8.37 1.83 2.50
C ALA A 9 6.83 1.90 2.63
N SER A 10 6.11 0.93 2.05
CA SER A 10 4.66 0.85 2.18
C SER A 10 4.20 0.56 3.61
N ALA A 11 4.94 -0.25 4.38
CA ALA A 11 4.65 -0.48 5.80
C ALA A 11 4.80 0.80 6.63
N ILE A 12 5.87 1.57 6.43
CA ILE A 12 6.09 2.83 7.15
C ILE A 12 4.99 3.84 6.78
N PHE A 13 4.67 3.96 5.48
CA PHE A 13 3.63 4.86 5.01
C PHE A 13 2.25 4.53 5.61
N LEU A 14 1.78 3.29 5.45
CA LEU A 14 0.48 2.86 5.99
C LEU A 14 0.48 2.82 7.52
N GLY A 15 1.61 2.51 8.14
CA GLY A 15 1.75 2.50 9.59
C GLY A 15 1.64 3.90 10.17
N GLY A 16 2.30 4.89 9.54
CA GLY A 16 2.16 6.30 9.90
C GLY A 16 0.72 6.79 9.75
N MET A 17 0.10 6.55 8.60
CA MET A 17 -1.31 6.92 8.37
C MET A 17 -2.25 6.22 9.35
N GLY A 18 -2.03 4.92 9.62
CA GLY A 18 -2.84 4.13 10.54
C GLY A 18 -2.76 4.65 11.97
N ILE A 19 -1.54 4.90 12.47
CA ILE A 19 -1.32 5.48 13.80
C ILE A 19 -1.99 6.85 13.91
N SER A 20 -1.81 7.73 12.91
CA SER A 20 -2.42 9.05 12.92
C SER A 20 -3.95 8.97 13.01
N LEU A 21 -4.58 8.10 12.20
CA LEU A 21 -6.03 7.93 12.20
C LEU A 21 -6.59 7.24 13.45
N ILE A 22 -5.82 6.36 14.11
CA ILE A 22 -6.24 5.70 15.36
C ILE A 22 -6.20 6.68 16.53
N PHE A 23 -5.10 7.44 16.66
CA PHE A 23 -4.82 8.25 17.84
C PHE A 23 -5.29 9.71 17.73
N PHE A 24 -5.47 10.24 16.52
CA PHE A 24 -5.91 11.63 16.28
C PHE A 24 -7.12 11.75 15.33
N PRO A 25 -8.17 10.91 15.46
CA PRO A 25 -9.28 10.88 14.51
C PRO A 25 -10.15 12.15 14.58
N GLN A 26 -10.32 12.77 15.76
CA GLN A 26 -11.12 13.98 15.90
C GLN A 26 -10.40 15.18 15.27
N GLU A 27 -9.10 15.30 15.49
CA GLU A 27 -8.26 16.36 14.91
C GLU A 27 -8.26 16.26 13.39
N ILE A 28 -8.11 15.04 12.84
CA ILE A 28 -8.15 14.81 11.40
C ILE A 28 -9.54 15.07 10.83
N SER A 29 -10.61 14.60 11.49
CA SER A 29 -11.99 14.89 11.08
C SER A 29 -12.27 16.40 11.00
N THR A 30 -11.81 17.14 12.02
CA THR A 30 -11.95 18.60 12.08
C THR A 30 -11.14 19.28 10.99
N PHE A 31 -9.88 18.86 10.78
CA PHE A 31 -9.01 19.38 9.73
C PHE A 31 -9.60 19.18 8.33
N LEU A 32 -10.15 17.98 8.07
CA LEU A 32 -10.79 17.64 6.79
C LEU A 32 -12.21 18.21 6.65
N ASN A 33 -12.76 18.84 7.70
CA ASN A 33 -14.17 19.24 7.81
C ASN A 33 -15.14 18.12 7.39
N SER A 34 -14.74 16.85 7.59
CA SER A 34 -15.46 15.69 7.07
C SER A 34 -15.00 14.39 7.73
N GLY A 35 -15.88 13.38 7.68
CA GLY A 35 -15.61 12.03 8.20
C GLY A 35 -15.92 11.89 9.69
N ASP A 36 -16.58 10.79 10.04
CA ASP A 36 -16.85 10.43 11.44
C ASP A 36 -15.57 9.89 12.11
N ALA A 37 -15.26 10.36 13.32
CA ALA A 37 -14.04 9.98 14.04
C ALA A 37 -13.93 8.45 14.26
N LEU A 38 -15.04 7.76 14.51
CA LEU A 38 -15.06 6.31 14.66
C LEU A 38 -14.73 5.62 13.32
N ILE A 39 -15.28 6.12 12.21
CA ILE A 39 -14.98 5.59 10.87
C ILE A 39 -13.50 5.80 10.54
N LEU A 40 -12.94 6.97 10.88
CA LEU A 40 -11.51 7.24 10.70
C LEU A 40 -10.64 6.30 11.54
N GLN A 41 -11.00 6.00 12.80
CA GLN A 41 -10.27 5.03 13.62
C GLN A 41 -10.29 3.61 13.03
N LEU A 42 -11.45 3.18 12.52
CA LEU A 42 -11.58 1.87 11.87
C LEU A 42 -10.75 1.81 10.58
N LEU A 43 -10.72 2.89 9.80
CA LEU A 43 -9.84 3.02 8.64
C LEU A 43 -8.36 3.01 9.05
N GLY A 44 -8.01 3.65 10.16
CA GLY A 44 -6.68 3.63 10.73
C GLY A 44 -6.23 2.22 11.13
N ALA A 45 -7.12 1.45 11.78
CA ALA A 45 -6.88 0.04 12.11
C ALA A 45 -6.69 -0.83 10.86
N LEU A 46 -7.47 -0.57 9.79
CA LEU A 46 -7.29 -1.22 8.49
C LEU A 46 -5.90 -0.92 7.91
N TYR A 47 -5.49 0.35 7.88
CA TYR A 47 -4.18 0.75 7.34
C TYR A 47 -3.02 0.18 8.16
N PHE A 48 -3.14 0.21 9.49
CA PHE A 48 -2.16 -0.40 10.36
C PHE A 48 -2.07 -1.93 10.18
N GLY A 49 -3.21 -2.60 9.94
CA GLY A 49 -3.23 -4.02 9.59
C GLY A 49 -2.44 -4.33 8.32
N PHE A 50 -2.63 -3.54 7.25
CA PHE A 50 -1.82 -3.64 6.04
C PHE A 50 -0.34 -3.34 6.29
N ALA A 51 -0.04 -2.33 7.12
CA ALA A 51 1.33 -2.01 7.51
C ALA A 51 2.03 -3.21 8.16
N MET A 52 1.34 -3.92 9.07
CA MET A 52 1.86 -5.11 9.73
C MET A 52 2.04 -6.29 8.77
N ILE A 53 1.11 -6.50 7.84
CA ILE A 53 1.27 -7.50 6.76
C ILE A 53 2.53 -7.18 5.95
N ASN A 54 2.72 -5.91 5.56
CA ASN A 54 3.88 -5.52 4.76
C ASN A 54 5.18 -5.64 5.53
N TRP A 55 5.19 -5.23 6.80
CA TRP A 55 6.34 -5.35 7.66
C TRP A 55 6.75 -6.80 7.90
N THR A 56 5.80 -7.69 8.16
CA THR A 56 6.10 -9.11 8.44
C THR A 56 6.50 -9.85 7.17
N ALA A 57 5.91 -9.53 6.02
CA ALA A 57 6.25 -10.15 4.74
C ALA A 57 7.53 -9.62 4.09
N LYS A 58 8.15 -8.53 4.58
CA LYS A 58 9.29 -7.85 3.93
C LYS A 58 10.51 -8.73 3.62
N ALA A 59 10.70 -9.84 4.34
CA ALA A 59 11.80 -10.79 4.13
C ALA A 59 11.43 -11.96 3.20
N ASN A 60 10.15 -12.09 2.84
CA ASN A 60 9.64 -13.18 2.01
C ASN A 60 9.78 -12.85 0.51
N LEU A 61 9.75 -13.90 -0.32
CA LEU A 61 9.56 -13.73 -1.76
C LEU A 61 8.15 -13.20 -2.02
N ILE A 62 8.07 -11.94 -2.46
CA ILE A 62 6.79 -11.30 -2.80
C ILE A 62 6.42 -11.67 -4.24
N GLY A 63 5.17 -12.12 -4.45
CA GLY A 63 4.74 -12.83 -5.65
C GLY A 63 4.71 -14.36 -5.48
N GLY A 64 4.77 -15.12 -6.57
CA GLY A 64 4.66 -16.59 -6.51
C GLY A 64 3.31 -17.06 -5.94
N ILE A 65 3.21 -18.26 -5.37
CA ILE A 65 1.93 -18.75 -4.80
C ILE A 65 1.70 -18.14 -3.40
N TYR A 66 2.74 -18.03 -2.58
CA TYR A 66 2.64 -17.59 -1.18
C TYR A 66 2.60 -16.06 -1.01
N GLY A 67 3.37 -15.32 -1.80
CA GLY A 67 3.42 -13.85 -1.71
C GLY A 67 2.39 -13.14 -2.57
N ARG A 68 1.68 -13.85 -3.46
CA ARG A 68 0.69 -13.26 -4.38
C ARG A 68 -0.52 -12.66 -3.68
N PRO A 69 -1.12 -13.25 -2.63
CA PRO A 69 -2.20 -12.59 -1.88
C PRO A 69 -1.78 -11.22 -1.31
N VAL A 70 -0.54 -11.12 -0.80
CA VAL A 70 0.01 -9.86 -0.29
C VAL A 70 0.16 -8.82 -1.41
N SER A 71 0.66 -9.23 -2.59
CA SER A 71 0.75 -8.34 -3.75
C SER A 71 -0.61 -7.88 -4.23
N ILE A 72 -1.59 -8.79 -4.33
CA ILE A 72 -2.97 -8.47 -4.75
C ILE A 72 -3.60 -7.49 -3.77
N GLY A 73 -3.54 -7.76 -2.46
CA GLY A 73 -4.13 -6.88 -1.46
C GLY A 73 -3.59 -5.46 -1.54
N ASN A 74 -2.25 -5.31 -1.61
CA ASN A 74 -1.63 -4.00 -1.75
C ASN A 74 -1.95 -3.33 -3.09
N PHE A 75 -1.98 -4.09 -4.19
CA PHE A 75 -2.37 -3.56 -5.49
C PHE A 75 -3.83 -3.07 -5.48
N CYS A 76 -4.75 -3.82 -4.89
CA CYS A 76 -6.14 -3.39 -4.75
C CYS A 76 -6.23 -2.12 -3.90
N HIS A 77 -5.53 -2.06 -2.76
CA HIS A 77 -5.56 -0.89 -1.88
C HIS A 77 -5.00 0.36 -2.59
N PHE A 78 -3.75 0.29 -3.06
CA PHE A 78 -3.06 1.45 -3.65
C PHE A 78 -3.54 1.76 -5.08
N GLY A 79 -3.82 0.73 -5.88
CA GLY A 79 -4.28 0.89 -7.26
C GLY A 79 -5.69 1.48 -7.32
N ILE A 80 -6.66 0.87 -6.61
CA ILE A 80 -8.04 1.38 -6.60
C ILE A 80 -8.08 2.74 -5.89
N GLY A 81 -7.41 2.88 -4.74
CA GLY A 81 -7.31 4.16 -4.03
C GLY A 81 -6.66 5.26 -4.88
N GLY A 82 -5.57 4.95 -5.59
CA GLY A 82 -4.90 5.89 -6.48
C GLY A 82 -5.81 6.34 -7.62
N LEU A 83 -6.51 5.41 -8.28
CA LEU A 83 -7.47 5.75 -9.33
C LEU A 83 -8.63 6.61 -8.82
N ALA A 84 -9.10 6.37 -7.59
CA ALA A 84 -10.15 7.18 -6.96
C ALA A 84 -9.69 8.63 -6.71
N LEU A 85 -8.40 8.86 -6.45
CA LEU A 85 -7.81 10.17 -6.20
C LEU A 85 -7.51 10.97 -7.49
N VAL A 86 -7.25 10.29 -8.61
CA VAL A 86 -6.88 10.94 -9.88
C VAL A 86 -7.93 11.95 -10.33
N LYS A 87 -9.20 11.55 -10.38
CA LYS A 87 -10.26 12.41 -10.92
C LYS A 87 -10.44 13.69 -10.10
N PRO A 88 -10.63 13.65 -8.77
CA PRO A 88 -10.78 14.86 -7.96
C PRO A 88 -9.57 15.82 -8.02
N VAL A 89 -8.35 15.28 -8.12
CA VAL A 89 -7.13 16.10 -8.26
C VAL A 89 -7.08 16.79 -9.63
N LEU A 90 -7.45 16.10 -10.71
CA LEU A 90 -7.42 16.67 -12.07
C LEU A 90 -8.57 17.66 -12.35
N THR A 91 -9.66 17.60 -11.59
CA THR A 91 -10.81 18.50 -11.74
C THR A 91 -10.80 19.65 -10.73
N ASP A 92 -9.66 19.92 -10.09
CA ASP A 92 -9.50 20.98 -9.07
C ASP A 92 -10.50 20.87 -7.90
N LEU A 93 -10.99 19.66 -7.58
CA LEU A 93 -11.83 19.40 -6.41
C LEU A 93 -10.97 19.19 -5.15
N LEU A 94 -9.75 18.69 -5.32
CA LEU A 94 -8.75 18.51 -4.27
C LEU A 94 -7.46 19.19 -4.70
N THR A 95 -7.38 20.50 -4.50
CA THR A 95 -6.24 21.34 -4.90
C THR A 95 -5.15 21.44 -3.83
N GLU A 96 -5.46 21.08 -2.58
CA GLU A 96 -4.50 21.17 -1.49
C GLU A 96 -3.30 20.23 -1.73
N PRO A 97 -2.05 20.67 -1.48
CA PRO A 97 -0.85 19.92 -1.81
C PRO A 97 -0.80 18.50 -1.21
N GLU A 98 -1.41 18.28 -0.05
CA GLU A 98 -1.45 16.99 0.62
C GLU A 98 -2.15 15.93 -0.24
N TRP A 99 -3.25 16.28 -0.92
CA TRP A 99 -3.99 15.35 -1.77
C TRP A 99 -3.22 14.96 -3.02
N ILE A 100 -2.47 15.91 -3.60
CA ILE A 100 -1.58 15.65 -4.73
C ILE A 100 -0.47 14.68 -4.31
N ILE A 101 0.16 14.92 -3.15
CA ILE A 101 1.21 14.05 -2.61
C ILE A 101 0.65 12.64 -2.36
N ILE A 102 -0.51 12.53 -1.71
CA ILE A 102 -1.16 11.24 -1.46
C ILE A 102 -1.47 10.52 -2.78
N ALA A 103 -2.01 11.22 -3.79
CA ALA A 103 -2.29 10.64 -5.10
C ALA A 103 -1.02 10.09 -5.78
N ILE A 104 0.07 10.85 -5.77
CA ILE A 104 1.36 10.41 -6.32
C ILE A 104 1.87 9.16 -5.60
N VAL A 105 1.84 9.15 -4.26
CA VAL A 105 2.29 8.01 -3.45
C VAL A 105 1.43 6.77 -3.72
N TYR A 106 0.10 6.92 -3.77
CA TYR A 106 -0.82 5.82 -4.07
C TYR A 106 -0.60 5.26 -5.47
N LEU A 107 -0.44 6.12 -6.49
CA LEU A 107 -0.17 5.68 -7.86
C LEU A 107 1.20 4.98 -7.97
N PHE A 108 2.23 5.49 -7.31
CA PHE A 108 3.54 4.86 -7.27
C PHE A 108 3.47 3.44 -6.69
N PHE A 109 2.87 3.27 -5.51
CA PHE A 109 2.72 1.95 -4.91
C PHE A 109 1.79 1.05 -5.74
N GLY A 110 0.71 1.60 -6.29
CA GLY A 110 -0.23 0.87 -7.15
C GLY A 110 0.47 0.29 -8.37
N ILE A 111 1.28 1.08 -9.08
CA ILE A 111 2.07 0.62 -10.23
C ILE A 111 3.10 -0.44 -9.78
N ALA A 112 3.81 -0.21 -8.67
CA ALA A 112 4.83 -1.13 -8.18
C ALA A 112 4.25 -2.51 -7.78
N PHE A 113 3.13 -2.53 -7.04
CA PHE A 113 2.46 -3.78 -6.66
C PHE A 113 1.75 -4.44 -7.84
N GLY A 114 1.19 -3.66 -8.77
CA GLY A 114 0.67 -4.16 -10.04
C GLY A 114 1.76 -4.87 -10.84
N TYR A 115 2.94 -4.26 -10.94
CA TYR A 115 4.09 -4.89 -11.60
C TYR A 115 4.47 -6.22 -10.94
N ILE A 116 4.54 -6.31 -9.60
CA ILE A 116 4.82 -7.59 -8.92
C ILE A 116 3.72 -8.62 -9.18
N PHE A 117 2.46 -8.18 -9.16
CA PHE A 117 1.33 -9.08 -9.35
C PHE A 117 1.34 -9.74 -10.73
N PHE A 118 1.58 -8.95 -11.78
CA PHE A 118 1.59 -9.43 -13.16
C PHE A 118 2.92 -10.08 -13.59
N ASN A 119 4.04 -9.77 -12.92
CA ASN A 119 5.35 -10.35 -13.24
C ASN A 119 5.74 -11.40 -12.20
N HIS A 120 5.46 -12.66 -12.50
CA HIS A 120 5.78 -13.78 -11.61
C HIS A 120 7.31 -14.00 -11.51
N PRO A 121 7.84 -14.27 -10.31
CA PRO A 121 9.24 -14.68 -10.17
C PRO A 121 9.43 -16.02 -10.90
N LYS A 122 10.32 -16.04 -11.91
CA LYS A 122 10.73 -17.28 -12.58
C LYS A 122 11.50 -18.13 -11.56
N LEU A 123 11.11 -19.39 -11.42
CA LEU A 123 11.87 -20.35 -10.61
C LEU A 123 13.29 -20.42 -11.18
N LYS A 124 14.29 -20.21 -10.32
CA LYS A 124 15.69 -20.48 -10.68
C LYS A 124 15.80 -22.00 -10.82
N GLU A 125 15.92 -22.51 -12.05
CA GLU A 125 16.16 -23.93 -12.27
C GLU A 125 17.39 -24.37 -11.48
N ARG A 126 17.21 -25.35 -10.60
CA ARG A 126 18.32 -25.95 -9.85
C ARG A 126 19.05 -26.86 -10.81
N ASN A 127 20.26 -26.48 -11.24
CA ASN A 127 21.13 -27.31 -12.08
C ASN A 127 21.17 -28.74 -11.53
N SER A 128 20.65 -29.69 -12.31
CA SER A 128 20.51 -31.12 -12.00
C SER A 128 21.84 -31.89 -12.05
N SER A 129 22.99 -31.21 -12.01
CA SER A 129 24.32 -31.80 -12.19
C SER A 129 24.94 -32.41 -10.92
N VAL A 130 24.14 -32.78 -9.89
CA VAL A 130 24.65 -33.32 -8.61
C VAL A 130 24.09 -34.73 -8.31
N LEU A 131 23.55 -35.43 -9.31
CA LEU A 131 23.05 -36.81 -9.15
C LEU A 131 23.62 -37.79 -10.20
N ALA A 132 24.85 -37.57 -10.67
CA ALA A 132 25.58 -38.55 -11.47
C ALA A 132 26.72 -39.14 -10.65
#